data_AF-A0AAV9H8E6-F1
#
_entry.id   AF-A0AAV9H8E6-F1
#
_cell.length_a   1.000
_cell.length_b   1.000
_cell.length_c   1.000
_cell.angle_alpha   90.00
_cell.angle_beta   90.00
_cell.angle_gamma   90.00
#
_symmetry.space_group_name_H-M   'P 1'
#
loop_
_entity.id
_entity.type
_entity.pdbx_description
1 polymer ?
#
loop_
_entity_poly.entity_id
_entity_poly.type
_entity_poly.pdbx_seq_one_letter_code
_entity_poly.pdbx_strand_id
1 'polypeptide(L)'
;MSRKLPNIIITGTPGVGKTTHCEMLAERTGLKHLSVNDVVKERECHEGWDEEYQSWIVDEDKLLDAIEEEVKEGGCIIDWHACDLFPKSWIDLVVVLRADTETLYDRLSARKYPEVKLQENLDSEIMDVLIQEARESYDEEIVVELQSKDTDEMESNVERIEAWLKQKNGHHCGKTRHLVNFITGNANKLSEVKAILEPAIQVDSQALDLVEIQGSLDDVTLDKCRRAADLVQGPVLVEDTCLCFNSLKGLPGPYIKWFLSSLGHEGLNNLLAAYDDKSAQAVCTFAYSAGPGHEPILFQGITDGRIVPARGPGNFGWDPIFEYEGKTYAEMEKSEKNKISHRAKALAKLQAWFAKEMTS
;
A
#
# COMPACT_ATOMS: atom_id res chain seq x y z
N MET A 1 -2.27 22.97 -4.43
CA MET A 1 -0.98 22.45 -4.92
C MET A 1 -0.60 21.28 -4.03
N SER A 2 -0.06 20.18 -4.56
CA SER A 2 0.39 19.06 -3.71
C SER A 2 1.69 19.44 -2.99
N ARG A 3 1.74 19.26 -1.67
CA ARG A 3 2.91 19.55 -0.81
C ARG A 3 4.15 18.75 -1.26
N LYS A 4 5.33 19.38 -1.22
CA LYS A 4 6.61 18.75 -1.64
C LYS A 4 7.27 17.91 -0.55
N LEU A 5 6.96 18.17 0.71
CA LEU A 5 7.43 17.41 1.86
C LEU A 5 6.21 17.12 2.75
N PRO A 6 6.17 15.95 3.41
CA PRO A 6 5.04 15.59 4.25
C PRO A 6 5.02 16.43 5.52
N ASN A 7 3.82 16.58 6.09
CA ASN A 7 3.66 17.09 7.44
C ASN A 7 3.35 15.94 8.39
N ILE A 8 4.02 15.94 9.54
CA ILE A 8 3.87 14.93 10.57
C ILE A 8 3.37 15.62 11.84
N ILE A 9 2.33 15.09 12.46
CA ILE A 9 1.97 15.42 13.85
C ILE A 9 2.67 14.44 14.77
N ILE A 10 3.35 14.93 15.79
CA ILE A 10 3.76 14.13 16.94
C ILE A 10 2.91 14.57 18.14
N THR A 11 1.99 13.71 18.55
CA THR A 11 1.02 13.96 19.63
C THR A 11 1.10 12.94 20.75
N GLY A 12 0.35 13.17 21.83
CA GLY A 12 0.32 12.35 23.05
C GLY A 12 0.30 13.20 24.31
N THR A 13 0.09 12.56 25.45
CA THR A 13 -0.01 13.21 26.76
C THR A 13 1.27 14.02 27.08
N PRO A 14 1.19 15.20 27.75
CA PRO A 14 2.36 15.86 28.30
C PRO A 14 3.28 14.90 29.09
N GLY A 15 4.58 14.87 28.76
CA GLY A 15 5.57 13.99 29.42
C GLY A 15 5.98 12.73 28.64
N VAL A 16 5.26 12.36 27.57
CA VAL A 16 5.60 11.19 26.74
C VAL A 16 6.82 11.37 25.81
N GLY A 17 7.44 12.56 25.80
CA GLY A 17 8.67 12.81 25.03
C GLY A 17 8.50 13.46 23.64
N LYS A 18 7.33 14.03 23.32
CA LYS A 18 7.03 14.68 22.02
C LYS A 18 8.13 15.60 21.52
N THR A 19 8.46 16.64 22.30
CA THR A 19 9.44 17.66 21.92
C THR A 19 10.80 17.06 21.60
N THR A 20 11.27 16.10 22.40
CA THR A 20 12.54 15.40 22.15
C THR A 20 12.50 14.61 20.84
N HIS A 21 11.40 13.90 20.53
CA HIS A 21 11.27 13.23 19.23
C HIS A 21 11.25 14.23 18.08
N CYS A 22 10.56 15.35 18.25
CA CYS A 22 10.47 16.38 17.22
C CYS A 22 11.82 17.02 16.92
N GLU A 23 12.59 17.36 17.96
CA GLU A 23 13.94 17.91 17.85
C GLU A 23 14.89 16.93 17.14
N MET A 24 14.93 15.67 17.60
CA MET A 24 15.75 14.62 16.98
C MET A 24 15.36 14.38 15.52
N LEU A 25 14.05 14.34 15.23
CA LEU A 25 13.56 14.12 13.88
C LEU A 25 13.89 15.31 12.97
N ALA A 26 13.72 16.54 13.45
CA ALA A 26 14.07 17.76 12.72
C ALA A 26 15.56 17.80 12.38
N GLU A 27 16.44 17.48 13.34
CA GLU A 27 17.89 17.43 13.13
C GLU A 27 18.29 16.40 12.06
N ARG A 28 17.65 15.22 12.06
CA ARG A 28 17.98 14.14 11.11
C ARG A 28 17.41 14.33 9.73
N THR A 29 16.23 14.94 9.63
CA THR A 29 15.44 14.96 8.39
C THR A 29 15.46 16.31 7.68
N GLY A 30 15.83 17.38 8.40
CA GLY A 30 15.76 18.76 7.92
C GLY A 30 14.33 19.30 7.84
N LEU A 31 13.33 18.56 8.32
CA LEU A 31 11.97 19.07 8.48
C LEU A 31 11.92 20.17 9.54
N LYS A 32 10.98 21.11 9.39
CA LYS A 32 10.80 22.21 10.32
C LYS A 32 10.03 21.75 11.55
N HIS A 33 10.65 21.78 12.71
CA HIS A 33 9.94 21.63 13.99
C HIS A 33 9.07 22.86 14.25
N LEU A 34 7.76 22.63 14.35
CA LEU A 34 6.75 23.63 14.66
C LEU A 34 6.15 23.28 16.04
N SER A 35 6.79 23.80 17.09
CA SER A 35 6.29 23.72 18.46
C SER A 35 5.09 24.66 18.61
N VAL A 36 3.91 24.09 18.82
CA VAL A 36 2.72 24.93 18.79
C VAL A 36 2.56 25.76 20.06
N ASN A 37 3.10 25.30 21.19
CA ASN A 37 3.22 26.13 22.39
C ASN A 37 4.01 27.42 22.13
N ASP A 38 5.08 27.33 21.33
CA ASP A 38 5.89 28.50 20.99
C ASP A 38 5.16 29.40 19.99
N VAL A 39 4.50 28.81 18.99
CA VAL A 39 3.64 29.56 18.04
C VAL A 39 2.57 30.35 18.77
N VAL A 40 1.83 29.72 19.69
CA VAL A 40 0.77 30.36 20.48
C VAL A 40 1.31 31.57 21.23
N LYS A 41 2.48 31.44 21.86
CA LYS A 41 3.11 32.51 22.62
C LYS A 41 3.68 33.62 21.74
N GLU A 42 4.40 33.28 20.67
CA GLU A 42 5.11 34.23 19.83
C GLU A 42 4.18 35.00 18.89
N ARG A 43 3.10 34.37 18.44
CA ARG A 43 2.12 34.93 17.51
C ARG A 43 0.82 35.36 18.21
N GLU A 44 0.81 35.36 19.54
CA GLU A 44 -0.30 35.80 20.38
C GLU A 44 -1.64 35.10 20.02
N CYS A 45 -1.59 33.79 19.71
CA CYS A 45 -2.76 32.97 19.36
C CYS A 45 -3.45 32.42 20.62
N HIS A 46 -3.70 33.28 21.61
CA HIS A 46 -4.32 32.91 22.88
C HIS A 46 -5.28 33.99 23.38
N GLU A 47 -6.25 33.60 24.19
CA GLU A 47 -7.22 34.52 24.82
C GLU A 47 -6.84 34.90 26.26
N GLY A 48 -5.86 34.20 26.85
CA GLY A 48 -5.40 34.46 28.21
C GLY A 48 -4.55 33.33 28.78
N TRP A 49 -4.05 33.54 30.00
CA TRP A 49 -3.30 32.54 30.76
C TRP A 49 -4.19 31.93 31.85
N ASP A 50 -4.22 30.61 31.91
CA ASP A 50 -4.87 29.88 32.98
C ASP A 50 -3.87 29.59 34.12
N GLU A 51 -4.09 30.24 35.27
CA GLU A 51 -3.24 30.08 36.46
C GLU A 51 -3.43 28.73 37.18
N GLU A 52 -4.58 28.08 37.03
CA GLU A 52 -4.83 26.78 37.65
C GLU A 52 -4.10 25.68 36.88
N TYR A 53 -4.22 25.71 35.55
CA TYR A 53 -3.62 24.71 34.67
C TYR A 53 -2.20 25.07 34.22
N GLN A 54 -1.73 26.30 34.51
CA GLN A 54 -0.42 26.81 34.12
C GLN A 54 -0.19 26.63 32.61
N SER A 55 -1.13 27.11 31.81
CA SER A 55 -1.15 27.00 30.35
C SER A 55 -1.88 28.16 29.67
N TRP A 56 -1.55 28.43 28.42
CA TRP A 56 -2.30 29.39 27.60
C TRP A 56 -3.64 28.80 27.18
N ILE A 57 -4.69 29.62 27.23
CA ILE A 57 -6.00 29.33 26.62
C ILE A 57 -5.87 29.65 25.14
N VAL A 58 -5.75 28.61 24.32
CA VAL A 58 -5.46 28.71 22.89
C VAL A 58 -6.69 29.24 22.15
N ASP A 59 -6.47 30.18 21.25
CA ASP A 59 -7.44 30.57 20.23
C ASP A 59 -7.16 29.74 18.97
N GLU A 60 -7.94 28.68 18.77
CA GLU A 60 -7.71 27.70 17.70
C GLU A 60 -7.81 28.31 16.29
N ASP A 61 -8.76 29.22 16.08
CA ASP A 61 -8.94 29.90 14.79
C ASP A 61 -7.72 30.77 14.46
N LYS A 62 -7.28 31.62 15.41
CA LYS A 62 -6.08 32.45 15.21
C LYS A 62 -4.84 31.60 14.97
N LEU A 63 -4.73 30.48 15.67
CA LEU A 63 -3.61 29.60 15.49
C LEU A 63 -3.59 28.99 14.08
N LEU A 64 -4.72 28.44 13.63
CA LEU A 64 -4.82 27.82 12.31
C LEU A 64 -4.43 28.83 11.24
N ASP A 65 -4.96 30.06 11.31
CA ASP A 65 -4.60 31.17 10.44
C ASP A 65 -3.10 31.48 10.50
N ALA A 66 -2.52 31.47 11.72
CA ALA A 66 -1.12 31.81 11.91
C ALA A 66 -0.16 30.78 11.31
N ILE A 67 -0.51 29.50 11.26
CA ILE A 67 0.37 28.43 10.75
C ILE A 67 0.04 27.99 9.33
N GLU A 68 -1.11 28.40 8.79
CA GLU A 68 -1.68 27.88 7.55
C GLU A 68 -0.68 27.90 6.38
N GLU A 69 -0.02 29.04 6.13
CA GLU A 69 0.91 29.19 5.01
C GLU A 69 2.10 28.22 5.13
N GLU A 70 2.71 28.12 6.31
CA GLU A 70 3.87 27.25 6.55
C GLU A 70 3.52 25.77 6.45
N VAL A 71 2.37 25.38 7.01
CA VAL A 71 1.90 24.00 6.95
C VAL A 71 1.48 23.64 5.52
N LYS A 72 0.90 24.58 4.76
CA LYS A 72 0.55 24.37 3.34
C LYS A 72 1.77 24.26 2.41
N GLU A 73 2.93 24.85 2.76
CA GLU A 73 4.18 24.61 2.02
C GLU A 73 4.66 23.16 2.18
N GLY A 74 4.40 22.57 3.34
CA GLY A 74 4.77 21.20 3.70
C GLY A 74 6.16 21.09 4.31
N GLY A 75 6.44 19.95 4.93
CA GLY A 75 7.73 19.69 5.58
C GLY A 75 7.79 20.08 7.06
N CYS A 76 6.65 20.10 7.75
CA CYS A 76 6.55 20.43 9.16
C CYS A 76 6.46 19.19 10.05
N ILE A 77 7.09 19.26 11.22
CA ILE A 77 6.84 18.38 12.37
C ILE A 77 6.07 19.20 13.40
N ILE A 78 4.78 18.95 13.54
CA ILE A 78 3.87 19.68 14.42
C ILE A 78 3.90 18.99 15.79
N ASP A 79 4.36 19.72 16.81
CA ASP A 79 4.46 19.25 18.20
C ASP A 79 3.35 19.87 19.06
N TRP A 80 2.30 19.08 19.31
CA TRP A 80 1.22 19.42 20.26
C TRP A 80 0.69 18.17 20.95
N HIS A 81 0.07 18.34 22.12
CA HIS A 81 -0.79 17.34 22.74
C HIS A 81 -2.14 17.04 22.05
N ALA A 82 -2.74 17.94 21.24
CA ALA A 82 -4.07 17.83 20.66
C ALA A 82 -3.91 17.95 19.15
N CYS A 83 -4.61 17.11 18.41
CA CYS A 83 -4.39 16.94 16.97
C CYS A 83 -5.67 17.07 16.14
N ASP A 84 -6.84 17.00 16.77
CA ASP A 84 -8.16 17.13 16.15
C ASP A 84 -8.42 18.47 15.45
N LEU A 85 -7.80 19.57 15.94
CA LEU A 85 -7.97 20.90 15.36
C LEU A 85 -7.40 21.04 13.94
N PHE A 86 -6.41 20.24 13.56
CA PHE A 86 -5.73 20.42 12.27
C PHE A 86 -6.53 19.78 11.12
N PRO A 87 -6.75 20.48 10.00
CA PRO A 87 -7.45 19.91 8.85
C PRO A 87 -6.75 18.65 8.31
N LYS A 88 -7.50 17.55 8.07
CA LYS A 88 -6.98 16.31 7.46
C LYS A 88 -6.09 16.55 6.24
N SER A 89 -6.46 17.51 5.39
CA SER A 89 -5.71 17.86 4.16
C SER A 89 -4.27 18.35 4.40
N TRP A 90 -3.97 18.79 5.63
CA TRP A 90 -2.66 19.32 6.03
C TRP A 90 -1.70 18.25 6.50
N ILE A 91 -2.16 17.03 6.82
CA ILE A 91 -1.39 16.06 7.58
C ILE A 91 -1.17 14.77 6.77
N ASP A 92 0.03 14.21 6.83
CA ASP A 92 0.40 12.97 6.13
C ASP A 92 0.64 11.77 7.05
N LEU A 93 0.90 12.04 8.33
CA LEU A 93 1.15 11.06 9.37
C LEU A 93 0.84 11.68 10.74
N VAL A 94 0.16 10.91 11.59
CA VAL A 94 -0.07 11.25 13.00
C VAL A 94 0.60 10.18 13.85
N VAL A 95 1.61 10.57 14.63
CA VAL A 95 2.29 9.69 15.57
C VAL A 95 1.80 10.01 16.97
N VAL A 96 1.18 9.04 17.64
CA VAL A 96 0.74 9.16 19.03
C VAL A 96 1.76 8.45 19.91
N LEU A 97 2.51 9.23 20.68
CA LEU A 97 3.47 8.72 21.65
C LEU A 97 2.77 8.36 22.96
N ARG A 98 3.13 7.21 23.50
CA ARG A 98 2.60 6.62 24.74
C ARG A 98 3.73 6.34 25.72
N ALA A 99 3.43 6.36 27.02
CA ALA A 99 4.36 5.92 28.05
C ALA A 99 3.60 5.16 29.14
N ASP A 100 4.26 4.21 29.80
CA ASP A 100 3.67 3.61 30.99
C ASP A 100 3.55 4.63 32.13
N THR A 101 2.58 4.40 33.00
CA THR A 101 2.19 5.32 34.08
C THR A 101 3.35 5.62 35.03
N GLU A 102 4.23 4.66 35.30
CA GLU A 102 5.39 4.84 36.21
C GLU A 102 6.40 5.80 35.57
N THR A 103 6.78 5.54 34.32
CA THR A 103 7.68 6.41 33.55
C THR A 103 7.11 7.81 33.40
N LEU A 104 5.80 7.92 33.12
CA LEU A 104 5.13 9.20 32.96
C LEU A 104 5.08 9.99 34.29
N TYR A 105 4.76 9.31 35.40
CA TYR A 105 4.76 9.90 36.74
C TYR A 105 6.12 10.48 37.10
N ASP A 106 7.21 9.74 36.86
CA ASP A 106 8.56 10.19 37.17
C ASP A 106 8.97 11.41 36.34
N ARG A 107 8.65 11.40 35.03
CA ARG A 107 8.93 12.52 34.13
C ARG A 107 8.14 13.78 34.49
N LEU A 108 6.86 13.65 34.84
CA LEU A 108 6.01 14.77 35.25
C LEU A 108 6.41 15.31 36.63
N SER A 109 6.75 14.42 37.57
CA SER A 109 7.25 14.79 38.90
C SER A 109 8.55 15.59 38.80
N ALA A 110 9.47 15.18 37.92
CA ALA A 110 10.72 15.90 37.68
C ALA A 110 10.50 17.34 37.16
N ARG A 111 9.38 17.59 36.48
CA ARG A 111 8.96 18.94 36.01
C ARG A 111 8.32 19.80 37.10
N LYS A 112 8.19 19.28 38.33
CA LYS A 112 7.57 19.96 39.48
C LYS A 112 6.14 20.41 39.21
N TYR A 113 5.38 19.61 38.47
CA TYR A 113 3.96 19.89 38.25
C TYR A 113 3.17 19.78 39.57
N PRO A 114 2.13 20.60 39.76
CA PRO A 114 1.18 20.41 40.85
C PRO A 114 0.54 19.01 40.79
N GLU A 115 0.19 18.44 41.94
CA GLU A 115 -0.36 17.09 42.05
C GLU A 115 -1.63 16.89 41.21
N VAL A 116 -2.50 17.91 41.14
CA VAL A 116 -3.72 17.90 40.32
C VAL A 116 -3.38 17.73 38.83
N LYS A 117 -2.45 18.53 38.30
CA LYS A 117 -2.00 18.47 36.90
C LYS A 117 -1.29 17.15 36.60
N LEU A 118 -0.54 16.61 37.56
CA LEU A 118 0.10 15.32 37.41
C LEU A 118 -0.96 14.21 37.26
N GLN A 119 -1.93 14.17 38.18
CA GLN A 119 -3.00 13.17 38.16
C GLN A 119 -3.83 13.24 36.88
N GLU A 120 -4.21 14.44 36.44
CA GLU A 120 -4.97 14.64 35.20
C GLU A 120 -4.25 14.08 33.97
N ASN A 121 -2.94 14.33 33.85
CA ASN A 121 -2.16 13.80 32.73
C ASN A 121 -2.04 12.27 32.81
N LEU A 122 -1.87 11.70 34.01
CA LEU A 122 -1.87 10.25 34.16
C LEU A 122 -3.22 9.63 33.80
N ASP A 123 -4.32 10.23 34.24
CA ASP A 123 -5.66 9.76 33.92
C ASP A 123 -5.92 9.85 32.41
N SER A 124 -5.51 10.94 31.76
CA SER A 124 -5.58 11.10 30.30
C SER A 124 -4.80 10.00 29.56
N GLU A 125 -3.61 9.65 30.04
CA GLU A 125 -2.80 8.57 29.46
C GLU A 125 -3.44 7.20 29.68
N ILE A 126 -4.01 6.94 30.86
CA ILE A 126 -4.68 5.66 31.20
C ILE A 126 -5.96 5.49 30.36
N MET A 127 -6.68 6.57 30.12
CA MET A 127 -7.96 6.58 29.41
C MET A 127 -7.80 6.64 27.89
N ASP A 128 -6.56 6.57 27.37
CA ASP A 128 -6.27 6.53 25.93
C ASP A 128 -6.80 7.76 25.15
N VAL A 129 -6.95 8.91 25.80
CA VAL A 129 -7.65 10.08 25.24
C VAL A 129 -7.06 10.50 23.89
N LEU A 130 -5.74 10.69 23.83
CA LEU A 130 -5.08 11.23 22.63
C LEU A 130 -5.01 10.24 21.46
N ILE A 131 -4.97 8.92 21.73
CA ILE A 131 -5.02 7.92 20.65
C ILE A 131 -6.44 7.78 20.10
N GLN A 132 -7.47 7.92 20.95
CA GLN A 132 -8.86 7.95 20.50
C GLN A 132 -9.14 9.19 19.66
N GLU A 133 -8.75 10.37 20.14
CA GLU A 133 -8.88 11.63 19.41
C GLU A 133 -8.23 11.57 18.03
N ALA A 134 -7.00 11.04 17.94
CA ALA A 134 -6.31 10.85 16.67
C ALA A 134 -7.05 9.90 15.72
N ARG A 135 -7.59 8.78 16.22
CA ARG A 135 -8.33 7.80 15.41
C ARG A 135 -9.71 8.28 14.96
N GLU A 136 -10.35 9.16 15.73
CA GLU A 136 -11.61 9.80 15.36
C GLU A 136 -11.38 10.91 14.32
N SER A 137 -10.26 11.63 14.43
CA SER A 137 -9.96 12.80 13.60
C SER A 137 -9.25 12.46 12.29
N TYR A 138 -8.59 11.31 12.18
CA TYR A 138 -7.77 10.91 11.03
C TYR A 138 -8.07 9.49 10.56
N ASP A 139 -7.69 9.19 9.32
CA ASP A 139 -7.89 7.85 8.77
C ASP A 139 -6.93 6.86 9.45
N GLU A 140 -7.43 5.66 9.79
CA GLU A 140 -6.70 4.68 10.61
C GLU A 140 -5.29 4.35 10.07
N GLU A 141 -5.12 4.39 8.74
CA GLU A 141 -3.86 4.08 8.06
C GLU A 141 -2.72 5.08 8.33
N ILE A 142 -3.06 6.33 8.72
CA ILE A 142 -2.06 7.38 8.99
C ILE A 142 -1.83 7.61 10.48
N VAL A 143 -2.54 6.91 11.36
CA VAL A 143 -2.40 7.03 12.82
C VAL A 143 -1.52 5.90 13.34
N VAL A 144 -0.35 6.25 13.88
CA VAL A 144 0.64 5.30 14.38
C VAL A 144 0.87 5.52 15.87
N GLU A 145 0.64 4.49 16.66
CA GLU A 145 0.92 4.49 18.09
C GLU A 145 2.35 3.96 18.35
N LEU A 146 3.14 4.68 19.16
CA LEU A 146 4.51 4.30 19.53
C LEU A 146 4.73 4.44 21.04
N GLN A 147 5.47 3.51 21.63
CA GLN A 147 5.87 3.56 23.04
C GLN A 147 7.16 4.37 23.21
N SER A 148 7.25 5.18 24.27
CA SER A 148 8.42 5.99 24.61
C SER A 148 8.76 5.93 26.09
N LYS A 149 9.46 4.87 26.48
CA LYS A 149 9.85 4.60 27.87
C LYS A 149 11.29 4.98 28.16
N ASP A 150 12.18 4.65 27.26
CA ASP A 150 13.62 4.89 27.39
C ASP A 150 14.23 5.49 26.12
N THR A 151 15.54 5.75 26.16
CA THR A 151 16.28 6.34 25.06
C THR A 151 16.39 5.42 23.85
N ASP A 152 16.39 4.10 24.04
CA ASP A 152 16.51 3.13 22.95
C ASP A 152 15.20 3.06 22.15
N GLU A 153 14.05 3.09 22.84
CA GLU A 153 12.75 3.22 22.19
C GLU A 153 12.60 4.56 21.46
N MET A 154 13.06 5.67 22.04
CA MET A 154 13.05 6.98 21.37
C MET A 154 13.87 6.96 20.07
N GLU A 155 15.08 6.41 20.12
CA GLU A 155 15.94 6.26 18.95
C GLU A 155 15.27 5.40 17.87
N SER A 156 14.72 4.25 18.26
CA SER A 156 14.01 3.35 17.35
C SER A 156 12.77 4.00 16.73
N ASN A 157 12.02 4.79 17.49
CA ASN A 157 10.87 5.54 17.01
C ASN A 157 11.29 6.57 15.95
N VAL A 158 12.36 7.33 16.23
CA VAL A 158 12.89 8.32 15.29
C VAL A 158 13.39 7.63 14.01
N GLU A 159 14.11 6.51 14.11
CA GLU A 159 14.52 5.71 12.95
C GLU A 159 13.33 5.20 12.14
N ARG A 160 12.25 4.77 12.81
CA ARG A 160 11.01 4.30 12.15
C ARG A 160 10.32 5.44 11.39
N ILE A 161 10.22 6.63 11.99
CA ILE A 161 9.62 7.79 11.34
C ILE A 161 10.53 8.30 10.21
N GLU A 162 11.85 8.28 10.39
CA GLU A 162 12.83 8.60 9.35
C GLU A 162 12.75 7.61 8.18
N ALA A 163 12.59 6.31 8.47
CA ALA A 163 12.39 5.30 7.44
C ALA A 163 11.08 5.54 6.67
N TRP A 164 9.98 5.85 7.37
CA TRP A 164 8.73 6.27 6.73
C TRP A 164 8.92 7.51 5.87
N LEU A 165 9.66 8.51 6.35
CA LEU A 165 9.99 9.72 5.61
C LEU A 165 10.87 9.44 4.40
N LYS A 166 11.90 8.60 4.49
CA LYS A 166 12.68 8.15 3.34
C LYS A 166 11.81 7.39 2.36
N GLN A 167 10.88 6.58 2.86
CA GLN A 167 9.88 5.88 2.09
C GLN A 167 8.74 6.78 1.60
N LYS A 168 8.67 8.06 2.00
CA LYS A 168 7.71 9.06 1.51
C LYS A 168 8.41 10.06 0.58
N ASN A 169 9.53 10.65 1.00
CA ASN A 169 10.41 11.55 0.24
C ASN A 169 11.17 10.87 -0.90
N GLY A 170 11.46 9.57 -0.79
CA GLY A 170 11.92 8.74 -1.91
C GLY A 170 10.88 8.63 -3.05
N HIS A 171 9.67 9.13 -2.83
CA HIS A 171 8.58 9.22 -3.80
C HIS A 171 8.40 10.64 -4.36
N HIS A 172 9.22 11.61 -3.91
CA HIS A 172 9.26 12.98 -4.47
C HIS A 172 10.28 13.17 -5.59
N CYS A 173 11.01 12.12 -6.00
CA CYS A 173 11.60 12.03 -7.33
C CYS A 173 10.58 11.41 -8.29
N GLY A 174 9.64 12.22 -8.79
CA GLY A 174 9.01 12.07 -10.11
C GLY A 174 8.52 10.70 -10.55
N LYS A 175 8.09 9.82 -9.64
CA LYS A 175 7.30 8.64 -9.98
C LYS A 175 6.15 8.59 -9.00
N THR A 176 4.96 8.94 -9.48
CA THR A 176 3.71 8.40 -8.97
C THR A 176 3.96 6.99 -8.47
N ARG A 177 3.70 6.72 -7.18
CA ARG A 177 3.46 5.35 -6.74
C ARG A 177 2.20 4.94 -7.49
N HIS A 178 2.35 4.26 -8.62
CA HIS A 178 1.19 3.80 -9.36
C HIS A 178 0.57 2.71 -8.51
N LEU A 179 -0.49 3.08 -7.80
CA LEU A 179 -1.34 2.13 -7.14
C LEU A 179 -2.19 1.47 -8.22
N VAL A 180 -2.15 0.15 -8.27
CA VAL A 180 -2.97 -0.61 -9.18
C VAL A 180 -3.76 -1.64 -8.39
N ASN A 181 -5.07 -1.61 -8.54
CA ASN A 181 -5.96 -2.61 -7.95
C ASN A 181 -5.95 -3.86 -8.83
N PHE A 182 -5.22 -4.89 -8.43
CA PHE A 182 -5.21 -6.17 -9.10
C PHE A 182 -6.44 -6.99 -8.70
N ILE A 183 -7.32 -7.24 -9.67
CA ILE A 183 -8.57 -7.95 -9.43
C ILE A 183 -8.34 -9.44 -9.52
N THR A 184 -8.16 -10.07 -8.37
CA THR A 184 -7.90 -11.50 -8.26
C THR A 184 -8.34 -12.04 -6.88
N GLY A 185 -8.89 -13.24 -6.86
CA GLY A 185 -9.05 -14.04 -5.64
C GLY A 185 -7.93 -15.06 -5.44
N ASN A 186 -6.93 -15.12 -6.32
CA ASN A 186 -5.90 -16.16 -6.31
C ASN A 186 -4.60 -15.64 -5.69
N ALA A 187 -4.30 -16.11 -4.47
CA ALA A 187 -3.12 -15.71 -3.71
C ALA A 187 -1.78 -16.03 -4.42
N ASN A 188 -1.71 -17.10 -5.21
CA ASN A 188 -0.50 -17.44 -5.97
C ASN A 188 -0.26 -16.44 -7.10
N LYS A 189 -1.31 -16.05 -7.83
CA LYS A 189 -1.23 -15.00 -8.85
C LYS A 189 -0.79 -13.67 -8.23
N LEU A 190 -1.39 -13.29 -7.10
CA LEU A 190 -1.02 -12.08 -6.37
C LEU A 190 0.46 -12.09 -5.97
N SER A 191 0.94 -13.20 -5.39
CA SER A 191 2.34 -13.36 -5.01
C SER A 191 3.30 -13.19 -6.19
N GLU A 192 2.96 -13.74 -7.36
CA GLU A 192 3.78 -13.60 -8.57
C GLU A 192 3.76 -12.18 -9.13
N VAL A 193 2.60 -11.52 -9.14
CA VAL A 193 2.46 -10.13 -9.61
C VAL A 193 3.23 -9.18 -8.70
N LYS A 194 3.08 -9.29 -7.38
CA LYS A 194 3.82 -8.47 -6.41
C LYS A 194 5.32 -8.64 -6.54
N ALA A 195 5.81 -9.87 -6.63
CA ALA A 195 7.23 -10.17 -6.75
C ALA A 195 7.88 -9.54 -8.00
N ILE A 196 7.10 -9.25 -9.03
CA ILE A 196 7.60 -8.62 -10.25
C ILE A 196 7.40 -7.11 -10.19
N LEU A 197 6.20 -6.62 -9.85
CA LEU A 197 5.84 -5.21 -9.96
C LEU A 197 6.34 -4.33 -8.80
N GLU A 198 6.43 -4.87 -7.58
CA GLU A 198 6.89 -4.11 -6.41
C GLU A 198 8.43 -4.06 -6.34
N PRO A 199 9.01 -2.96 -5.79
CA PRO A 199 8.34 -1.78 -5.23
C PRO A 199 7.99 -0.71 -6.27
N ALA A 200 8.25 -0.94 -7.56
CA ALA A 200 8.10 0.09 -8.60
C ALA A 200 6.64 0.50 -8.85
N ILE A 201 5.70 -0.44 -8.72
CA ILE A 201 4.26 -0.27 -8.85
C ILE A 201 3.64 -0.95 -7.62
N GLN A 202 2.85 -0.22 -6.84
CA GLN A 202 2.18 -0.78 -5.66
C GLN A 202 0.97 -1.59 -6.11
N VAL A 203 0.85 -2.82 -5.63
CA VAL A 203 -0.23 -3.73 -6.03
C VAL A 203 -1.14 -3.99 -4.83
N ASP A 204 -2.34 -3.43 -4.89
CA ASP A 204 -3.43 -3.82 -4.00
C ASP A 204 -4.26 -4.91 -4.65
N SER A 205 -4.94 -5.71 -3.85
CA SER A 205 -5.68 -6.88 -4.31
C SER A 205 -7.13 -6.79 -3.87
N GLN A 206 -8.05 -6.92 -4.81
CA GLN A 206 -9.48 -7.01 -4.53
C GLN A 206 -10.06 -8.24 -5.21
N ALA A 207 -10.88 -9.00 -4.49
CA ALA A 207 -11.65 -10.09 -5.07
C ALA A 207 -13.03 -9.55 -5.47
N LEU A 208 -13.23 -9.31 -6.76
CA LEU A 208 -14.52 -8.91 -7.32
C LEU A 208 -15.14 -10.07 -8.10
N ASP A 209 -16.44 -10.26 -7.92
CA ASP A 209 -17.21 -11.17 -8.76
C ASP A 209 -17.58 -10.46 -10.07
N LEU A 210 -16.84 -10.76 -11.13
CA LEU A 210 -17.00 -10.17 -12.44
C LEU A 210 -17.57 -11.21 -13.41
N VAL A 211 -18.57 -10.81 -14.18
CA VAL A 211 -19.08 -11.63 -15.28
C VAL A 211 -17.98 -11.78 -16.34
N GLU A 212 -17.56 -13.02 -16.58
CA GLU A 212 -16.66 -13.38 -17.68
C GLU A 212 -17.49 -13.69 -18.93
N ILE A 213 -17.44 -12.81 -19.93
CA ILE A 213 -18.11 -13.04 -21.21
C ILE A 213 -17.45 -14.17 -22.00
N GLN A 214 -18.11 -14.64 -23.05
CA GLN A 214 -17.50 -15.52 -24.04
C GLN A 214 -16.99 -14.68 -25.21
N GLY A 215 -15.80 -14.99 -25.72
CA GLY A 215 -15.22 -14.27 -26.84
C GLY A 215 -13.80 -14.74 -27.13
N SER A 216 -13.08 -13.92 -27.90
CA SER A 216 -11.64 -14.12 -28.05
C SER A 216 -10.93 -13.86 -26.71
N LEU A 217 -9.67 -14.28 -26.64
CA LEU A 217 -8.83 -14.05 -25.47
C LEU A 217 -8.71 -12.55 -25.13
N ASP A 218 -8.65 -11.68 -26.13
CA ASP A 218 -8.58 -10.23 -25.91
C ASP A 218 -9.93 -9.65 -25.49
N ASP A 219 -11.04 -10.08 -26.11
CA ASP A 219 -12.39 -9.58 -25.78
C ASP A 219 -12.75 -9.84 -24.32
N VAL A 220 -12.45 -11.04 -23.82
CA VAL A 220 -12.72 -11.45 -22.45
C VAL A 220 -11.95 -10.57 -21.46
N THR A 221 -10.65 -10.36 -21.69
CA THR A 221 -9.82 -9.57 -20.77
C THR A 221 -10.16 -8.08 -20.85
N LEU A 222 -10.48 -7.54 -22.03
CA LEU A 222 -10.92 -6.15 -22.20
C LEU A 222 -12.23 -5.87 -21.46
N ASP A 223 -13.27 -6.68 -21.66
CA ASP A 223 -14.56 -6.52 -20.98
C ASP A 223 -14.42 -6.65 -19.46
N LYS A 224 -13.65 -7.64 -18.99
CA LYS A 224 -13.32 -7.81 -17.57
C LYS A 224 -12.64 -6.58 -16.98
N CYS A 225 -11.71 -5.98 -17.71
CA CYS A 225 -11.00 -4.77 -17.27
C CYS A 225 -11.93 -3.56 -17.19
N ARG A 226 -12.80 -3.36 -18.20
CA ARG A 226 -13.77 -2.25 -18.18
C ARG A 226 -14.72 -2.36 -16.99
N ARG A 227 -15.29 -3.55 -16.76
CA ARG A 227 -16.18 -3.80 -15.60
C ARG A 227 -15.46 -3.61 -14.27
N ALA A 228 -14.21 -4.08 -14.16
CA ALA A 228 -13.39 -3.84 -12.99
C ALA A 228 -13.20 -2.34 -12.73
N ALA A 229 -12.85 -1.57 -13.76
CA ALA A 229 -12.63 -0.13 -13.64
C ALA A 229 -13.91 0.59 -13.17
N ASP A 230 -15.07 0.23 -13.72
CA ASP A 230 -16.37 0.79 -13.35
C ASP A 230 -16.77 0.47 -11.90
N LEU A 231 -16.36 -0.66 -11.35
CA LEU A 231 -16.65 -1.00 -9.94
C LEU A 231 -15.66 -0.36 -8.97
N VAL A 232 -14.37 -0.35 -9.32
CA VAL A 232 -13.28 0.15 -8.46
C VAL A 232 -13.20 1.67 -8.46
N GLN A 233 -13.71 2.34 -9.51
CA GLN A 233 -13.63 3.79 -9.67
C GLN A 233 -12.17 4.31 -9.64
N GLY A 234 -11.24 3.55 -10.23
CA GLY A 234 -9.82 3.89 -10.23
C GLY A 234 -8.97 2.91 -11.05
N PRO A 235 -7.63 3.00 -10.94
CA PRO A 235 -6.72 2.15 -11.71
C PRO A 235 -6.90 0.67 -11.38
N VAL A 236 -7.07 -0.14 -12.40
CA VAL A 236 -7.30 -1.58 -12.28
C VAL A 236 -6.35 -2.37 -13.16
N LEU A 237 -5.98 -3.55 -12.67
CA LEU A 237 -5.30 -4.58 -13.42
C LEU A 237 -6.11 -5.86 -13.32
N VAL A 238 -6.38 -6.49 -14.46
CA VAL A 238 -7.00 -7.82 -14.52
C VAL A 238 -6.07 -8.76 -15.27
N GLU A 239 -6.25 -10.06 -15.06
CA GLU A 239 -5.48 -11.09 -15.74
C GLU A 239 -6.38 -12.25 -16.17
N ASP A 240 -6.22 -12.70 -17.40
CA ASP A 240 -6.71 -13.99 -17.87
C ASP A 240 -5.57 -14.89 -18.33
N THR A 241 -5.74 -16.19 -18.07
CA THR A 241 -4.77 -17.22 -18.42
C THR A 241 -5.44 -18.24 -19.31
N CYS A 242 -4.90 -18.45 -20.49
CA CYS A 242 -5.41 -19.38 -21.49
C CYS A 242 -4.40 -20.50 -21.78
N LEU A 243 -4.92 -21.67 -22.11
CA LEU A 243 -4.14 -22.78 -22.64
C LEU A 243 -4.70 -23.16 -24.01
N CYS A 244 -3.91 -22.91 -25.04
CA CYS A 244 -4.34 -22.96 -26.43
C CYS A 244 -3.71 -24.15 -27.12
N PHE A 245 -4.49 -25.15 -27.54
CA PHE A 245 -3.97 -26.29 -28.29
C PHE A 245 -3.98 -25.95 -29.79
N ASN A 246 -2.83 -26.09 -30.46
CA ASN A 246 -2.71 -25.69 -31.87
C ASN A 246 -3.59 -26.56 -32.78
N SER A 247 -3.66 -27.86 -32.49
CA SER A 247 -4.54 -28.81 -33.20
C SER A 247 -6.04 -28.53 -33.03
N LEU A 248 -6.43 -27.83 -31.95
CA LEU A 248 -7.81 -27.39 -31.74
C LEU A 248 -8.02 -25.91 -32.06
N LYS A 249 -7.14 -25.32 -32.90
CA LYS A 249 -7.20 -23.92 -33.32
C LYS A 249 -7.29 -22.95 -32.13
N GLY A 250 -6.57 -23.25 -31.05
CA GLY A 250 -6.47 -22.42 -29.86
C GLY A 250 -7.45 -22.76 -28.74
N LEU A 251 -8.38 -23.70 -28.93
CA LEU A 251 -9.20 -24.22 -27.83
C LEU A 251 -8.38 -25.12 -26.89
N PRO A 252 -8.74 -25.24 -25.60
CA PRO A 252 -9.87 -24.60 -24.92
C PRO A 252 -9.68 -23.10 -24.65
N GLY A 253 -8.46 -22.57 -24.75
CA GLY A 253 -8.19 -21.13 -24.68
C GLY A 253 -8.69 -20.50 -23.37
N PRO A 254 -9.52 -19.44 -23.39
CA PRO A 254 -10.03 -18.79 -22.19
C PRO A 254 -10.94 -19.69 -21.34
N TYR A 255 -11.43 -20.80 -21.90
CA TYR A 255 -12.33 -21.72 -21.21
C TYR A 255 -11.59 -22.80 -20.40
N ILE A 256 -10.25 -22.76 -20.35
CA ILE A 256 -9.42 -23.82 -19.75
C ILE A 256 -9.81 -24.18 -18.31
N LYS A 257 -10.26 -23.22 -17.50
CA LYS A 257 -10.74 -23.47 -16.12
C LYS A 257 -11.87 -24.51 -16.11
N TRP A 258 -12.84 -24.36 -16.99
CA TRP A 258 -14.02 -25.23 -17.08
C TRP A 258 -13.66 -26.59 -17.64
N PHE A 259 -12.81 -26.63 -18.67
CA PHE A 259 -12.32 -27.88 -19.23
C PHE A 259 -11.50 -28.67 -18.21
N LEU A 260 -10.57 -28.03 -17.49
CA LEU A 260 -9.80 -28.67 -16.44
C LEU A 260 -10.70 -29.19 -15.31
N SER A 261 -11.67 -28.39 -14.86
CA SER A 261 -12.58 -28.79 -13.80
C SER A 261 -13.45 -30.00 -14.19
N SER A 262 -13.81 -30.12 -15.47
CA SER A 262 -14.73 -31.17 -15.94
C SER A 262 -14.00 -32.43 -16.38
N LEU A 263 -12.83 -32.28 -17.00
CA LEU A 263 -12.09 -33.35 -17.66
C LEU A 263 -10.87 -33.83 -16.85
N GLY A 264 -10.36 -33.00 -15.95
CA GLY A 264 -9.06 -33.23 -15.30
C GLY A 264 -7.90 -33.23 -16.29
N HIS A 265 -6.69 -33.53 -15.78
CA HIS A 265 -5.48 -33.59 -16.59
C HIS A 265 -5.50 -34.71 -17.64
N GLU A 266 -6.07 -35.86 -17.29
CA GLU A 266 -6.20 -37.01 -18.19
C GLU A 266 -7.16 -36.70 -19.34
N GLY A 267 -8.34 -36.15 -19.04
CA GLY A 267 -9.32 -35.80 -20.06
C GLY A 267 -8.82 -34.69 -21.00
N LEU A 268 -8.03 -33.74 -20.51
CA LEU A 268 -7.36 -32.74 -21.36
C LEU A 268 -6.35 -33.38 -22.33
N ASN A 269 -5.60 -34.40 -21.91
CA ASN A 269 -4.72 -35.17 -22.80
C ASN A 269 -5.54 -35.97 -23.82
N ASN A 270 -6.61 -36.63 -23.37
CA ASN A 270 -7.49 -37.44 -24.22
C ASN A 270 -8.20 -36.59 -25.30
N LEU A 271 -8.46 -35.31 -25.02
CA LEU A 271 -9.00 -34.37 -26.00
C LEU A 271 -8.11 -34.24 -27.25
N LEU A 272 -6.81 -34.45 -27.08
CA LEU A 272 -5.83 -34.41 -28.15
C LEU A 272 -5.51 -35.78 -28.75
N ALA A 273 -6.08 -36.89 -28.25
CA ALA A 273 -5.66 -38.25 -28.62
C ALA A 273 -5.63 -38.52 -30.14
N ALA A 274 -6.59 -37.95 -30.88
CA ALA A 274 -6.72 -38.12 -32.33
C ALA A 274 -5.78 -37.24 -33.17
N TYR A 275 -5.02 -36.34 -32.57
CA TYR A 275 -4.15 -35.38 -33.26
C TYR A 275 -2.68 -35.69 -33.01
N ASP A 276 -1.87 -35.82 -34.06
CA ASP A 276 -0.41 -35.99 -33.90
C ASP A 276 0.25 -34.74 -33.31
N ASP A 277 -0.28 -33.56 -33.66
CA ASP A 277 0.18 -32.29 -33.14
C ASP A 277 -0.31 -32.07 -31.70
N LYS A 278 0.65 -32.14 -30.76
CA LYS A 278 0.47 -31.84 -29.34
C LYS A 278 1.02 -30.46 -28.96
N SER A 279 1.42 -29.63 -29.92
CA SER A 279 1.92 -28.29 -29.61
C SER A 279 0.80 -27.41 -29.04
N ALA A 280 1.18 -26.58 -28.08
CA ALA A 280 0.26 -25.71 -27.37
C ALA A 280 0.95 -24.44 -26.93
N GLN A 281 0.15 -23.43 -26.61
CA GLN A 281 0.60 -22.15 -26.09
C GLN A 281 -0.05 -21.88 -24.75
N ALA A 282 0.77 -21.57 -23.75
CA ALA A 282 0.33 -20.92 -22.54
C ALA A 282 0.31 -19.41 -22.79
N VAL A 283 -0.84 -18.77 -22.59
CA VAL A 283 -1.02 -17.33 -22.85
C VAL A 283 -1.51 -16.64 -21.59
N CYS A 284 -0.83 -15.58 -21.16
CA CYS A 284 -1.28 -14.69 -20.10
C CYS A 284 -1.54 -13.32 -20.72
N THR A 285 -2.70 -12.76 -20.46
CA THR A 285 -3.04 -11.39 -20.85
C THR A 285 -3.39 -10.61 -19.61
N PHE A 286 -2.60 -9.57 -19.35
CA PHE A 286 -2.98 -8.52 -18.42
C PHE A 286 -3.69 -7.41 -19.19
N ALA A 287 -4.71 -6.82 -18.58
CA ALA A 287 -5.29 -5.56 -19.04
C ALA A 287 -5.24 -4.53 -17.92
N TYR A 288 -4.71 -3.35 -18.25
CA TYR A 288 -4.67 -2.20 -17.35
C TYR A 288 -5.63 -1.12 -17.84
N SER A 289 -6.35 -0.50 -16.92
CA SER A 289 -7.07 0.75 -17.16
C SER A 289 -6.78 1.73 -16.04
N ALA A 290 -6.68 3.03 -16.38
CA ALA A 290 -6.50 4.10 -15.39
C ALA A 290 -7.77 4.40 -14.58
N GLY A 291 -8.94 3.92 -15.03
CA GLY A 291 -10.23 4.15 -14.38
C GLY A 291 -11.40 4.15 -15.37
N PRO A 292 -12.63 4.39 -14.89
CA PRO A 292 -13.82 4.46 -15.72
C PRO A 292 -13.63 5.38 -16.94
N GLY A 293 -14.08 4.93 -18.12
CA GLY A 293 -13.95 5.68 -19.37
C GLY A 293 -12.57 5.65 -20.03
N HIS A 294 -11.54 5.08 -19.39
CA HIS A 294 -10.24 4.83 -20.03
C HIS A 294 -10.21 3.45 -20.69
N GLU A 295 -9.85 3.43 -21.97
CA GLU A 295 -9.77 2.20 -22.75
C GLU A 295 -8.64 1.29 -22.23
N PRO A 296 -8.91 0.00 -21.94
CA PRO A 296 -7.89 -0.88 -21.39
C PRO A 296 -6.75 -1.16 -22.37
N ILE A 297 -5.55 -1.31 -21.81
CA ILE A 297 -4.33 -1.62 -22.55
C ILE A 297 -3.92 -3.06 -22.25
N LEU A 298 -3.73 -3.86 -23.29
CA LEU A 298 -3.37 -5.27 -23.18
C LEU A 298 -1.85 -5.50 -23.16
N PHE A 299 -1.41 -6.38 -22.26
CA PHE A 299 -0.05 -6.89 -22.19
C PHE A 299 -0.08 -8.41 -22.21
N GLN A 300 0.35 -8.98 -23.33
CA GLN A 300 0.26 -10.43 -23.55
C GLN A 300 1.63 -11.10 -23.52
N GLY A 301 1.76 -12.17 -22.76
CA GLY A 301 2.93 -13.04 -22.76
C GLY A 301 2.54 -14.45 -23.20
N ILE A 302 3.37 -15.05 -24.05
CA ILE A 302 3.14 -16.36 -24.63
C ILE A 302 4.35 -17.23 -24.36
N THR A 303 4.10 -18.49 -23.99
CA THR A 303 5.12 -19.54 -23.98
C THR A 303 4.62 -20.72 -24.80
N ASP A 304 5.35 -21.06 -25.85
CA ASP A 304 5.14 -22.25 -26.64
C ASP A 304 5.62 -23.48 -25.88
N GLY A 305 4.90 -24.59 -26.04
CA GLY A 305 5.19 -25.85 -25.40
C GLY A 305 4.41 -26.99 -26.04
N ARG A 306 4.26 -28.07 -25.29
CA ARG A 306 3.51 -29.25 -25.74
C ARG A 306 2.66 -29.82 -24.62
N ILE A 307 1.55 -30.45 -24.98
CA ILE A 307 0.71 -31.19 -24.05
C ILE A 307 1.23 -32.61 -23.91
N VAL A 308 1.42 -33.03 -22.65
CA VAL A 308 1.96 -34.32 -22.28
C VAL A 308 1.14 -34.96 -21.16
N PRO A 309 1.24 -36.29 -20.96
CA PRO A 309 0.69 -36.94 -19.78
C PRO A 309 1.21 -36.26 -18.51
N ALA A 310 0.34 -36.12 -17.52
CA ALA A 310 0.61 -35.35 -16.31
C ALA A 310 1.86 -35.84 -15.57
N ARG A 311 2.77 -34.93 -15.23
CA ARG A 311 3.93 -35.18 -14.37
C ARG A 311 4.08 -34.08 -13.32
N GLY A 312 4.73 -34.39 -12.21
CA GLY A 312 4.92 -33.46 -11.09
C GLY A 312 3.66 -33.25 -10.23
N PRO A 313 3.73 -32.35 -9.24
CA PRO A 313 2.64 -32.05 -8.31
C PRO A 313 1.43 -31.39 -8.98
N GLY A 314 0.23 -31.95 -8.74
CA GLY A 314 -1.06 -31.45 -9.27
C GLY A 314 -1.62 -30.20 -8.57
N ASN A 315 -0.79 -29.41 -7.91
CA ASN A 315 -1.23 -28.37 -6.98
C ASN A 315 -1.69 -27.07 -7.68
N PHE A 316 -1.38 -26.90 -8.97
CA PHE A 316 -1.65 -25.65 -9.69
C PHE A 316 -2.15 -25.87 -11.12
N GLY A 317 -3.47 -25.77 -11.29
CA GLY A 317 -4.11 -25.70 -12.61
C GLY A 317 -3.68 -26.84 -13.54
N TRP A 318 -3.31 -26.48 -14.77
CA TRP A 318 -2.91 -27.39 -15.84
C TRP A 318 -1.39 -27.54 -15.98
N ASP A 319 -0.59 -27.00 -15.05
CA ASP A 319 0.87 -27.09 -15.07
C ASP A 319 1.42 -28.52 -15.28
N PRO A 320 0.83 -29.59 -14.71
CA PRO A 320 1.33 -30.94 -14.89
C PRO A 320 1.32 -31.46 -16.32
N ILE A 321 0.51 -30.87 -17.21
CA ILE A 321 0.35 -31.35 -18.59
C ILE A 321 1.02 -30.46 -19.62
N PHE A 322 1.56 -29.30 -19.22
CA PHE A 322 2.21 -28.37 -20.15
C PHE A 322 3.73 -28.47 -20.02
N GLU A 323 4.37 -29.01 -21.06
CA GLU A 323 5.82 -29.20 -21.14
C GLU A 323 6.51 -28.05 -21.86
N TYR A 324 7.58 -27.55 -21.24
CA TYR A 324 8.54 -26.63 -21.82
C TYR A 324 9.95 -27.24 -21.67
N GLU A 325 10.63 -27.42 -22.81
CA GLU A 325 12.02 -27.94 -22.87
C GLU A 325 12.25 -29.23 -22.04
N GLY A 326 11.31 -30.18 -22.12
CA GLY A 326 11.43 -31.51 -21.50
C GLY A 326 10.99 -31.60 -20.04
N LYS A 327 10.58 -30.49 -19.41
CA LYS A 327 9.95 -30.49 -18.07
C LYS A 327 8.54 -29.91 -18.14
N THR A 328 7.61 -30.52 -17.42
CA THR A 328 6.30 -29.89 -17.19
C THR A 328 6.47 -28.70 -16.26
N TYR A 329 5.55 -27.73 -16.33
CA TYR A 329 5.57 -26.61 -15.39
C TYR A 329 5.48 -27.03 -13.94
N ALA A 330 4.81 -28.15 -13.65
CA ALA A 330 4.72 -28.69 -12.30
C ALA A 330 6.06 -29.29 -11.80
N GLU A 331 6.90 -29.79 -12.71
CA GLU A 331 8.25 -30.30 -12.38
C GLU A 331 9.29 -29.20 -12.21
N MET A 332 8.95 -27.94 -12.49
CA MET A 332 9.85 -26.79 -12.37
C MET A 332 9.76 -26.16 -10.97
N GLU A 333 10.91 -25.75 -10.45
CA GLU A 333 10.95 -24.85 -9.29
C GLU A 333 10.29 -23.51 -9.64
N LYS A 334 9.60 -22.90 -8.67
CA LYS A 334 8.86 -21.64 -8.89
C LYS A 334 9.76 -20.53 -9.46
N SER A 335 11.00 -20.44 -8.98
CA SER A 335 11.98 -19.45 -9.44
C SER A 335 12.47 -19.70 -10.87
N GLU A 336 12.49 -20.94 -11.35
CA GLU A 336 12.84 -21.30 -12.72
C GLU A 336 11.67 -21.01 -13.66
N LYS A 337 10.46 -21.46 -13.31
CA LYS A 337 9.24 -21.20 -14.06
C LYS A 337 9.04 -19.70 -14.28
N ASN A 338 9.23 -18.89 -13.23
CA ASN A 338 9.04 -17.45 -13.30
C ASN A 338 9.97 -16.73 -14.29
N LYS A 339 11.08 -17.33 -14.72
CA LYS A 339 11.96 -16.73 -15.74
C LYS A 339 11.44 -16.92 -17.16
N ILE A 340 10.64 -17.96 -17.40
CA ILE A 340 10.22 -18.40 -18.73
C ILE A 340 8.70 -18.34 -18.95
N SER A 341 7.93 -18.11 -17.89
CA SER A 341 6.47 -18.21 -17.95
C SER A 341 5.84 -17.11 -18.80
N HIS A 342 4.73 -17.49 -19.41
CA HIS A 342 3.81 -16.59 -20.12
C HIS A 342 3.40 -15.39 -19.25
N ARG A 343 3.14 -15.60 -17.94
CA ARG A 343 2.83 -14.51 -17.00
C ARG A 343 4.00 -13.55 -16.80
N ALA A 344 5.21 -14.05 -16.58
CA ALA A 344 6.38 -13.19 -16.41
C ALA A 344 6.67 -12.35 -17.66
N LYS A 345 6.52 -12.95 -18.86
CA LYS A 345 6.63 -12.23 -20.13
C LYS A 345 5.57 -11.12 -20.27
N ALA A 346 4.34 -11.37 -19.83
CA ALA A 346 3.27 -10.39 -19.85
C ALA A 346 3.55 -9.22 -18.88
N LEU A 347 3.97 -9.53 -17.65
CA LEU A 347 4.33 -8.54 -16.64
C LEU A 347 5.55 -7.71 -17.03
N ALA A 348 6.55 -8.31 -17.69
CA ALA A 348 7.69 -7.55 -18.21
C ALA A 348 7.27 -6.49 -19.25
N LYS A 349 6.28 -6.81 -20.10
CA LYS A 349 5.72 -5.82 -21.04
C LYS A 349 4.97 -4.71 -20.32
N LEU A 350 4.17 -5.06 -19.30
CA LEU A 350 3.48 -4.09 -18.46
C LEU A 350 4.47 -3.15 -17.76
N GLN A 351 5.53 -3.70 -17.14
CA GLN A 351 6.57 -2.90 -16.50
C GLN A 351 7.28 -1.96 -17.46
N ALA A 352 7.64 -2.47 -18.65
CA ALA A 352 8.30 -1.66 -19.67
C ALA A 352 7.39 -0.51 -20.16
N TRP A 353 6.08 -0.74 -20.23
CA TRP A 353 5.11 0.29 -20.57
C TRP A 353 5.00 1.34 -19.45
N PHE A 354 4.77 0.93 -18.20
CA PHE A 354 4.74 1.85 -17.06
C PHE A 354 6.02 2.68 -16.96
N ALA A 355 7.19 2.06 -17.17
CA ALA A 355 8.46 2.77 -17.14
C ALA A 355 8.59 3.87 -18.21
N LYS A 356 7.96 3.70 -19.39
CA LYS A 356 7.93 4.71 -20.46
C LYS A 356 6.96 5.84 -20.17
N GLU A 357 5.75 5.49 -19.70
CA GLU A 357 4.73 6.47 -19.30
C GLU A 357 5.20 7.33 -18.10
N MET A 358 6.08 6.81 -17.25
CA MET A 358 6.71 7.57 -16.16
C MET A 358 7.79 8.57 -16.62
N THR A 359 8.30 8.44 -17.85
CA THR A 359 9.38 9.29 -18.39
C THR A 359 8.92 10.28 -19.45
N SER A 360 7.65 10.20 -19.84
CA SER A 360 7.00 11.03 -20.85
C SER A 360 6.08 12.03 -20.15
#